data_AF-A0A9P6FV91-F1
#
_entry.id   AF-A0A9P6FV91-F1
#
_cell.length_a   1.000
_cell.length_b   1.000
_cell.length_c   1.000
_cell.angle_alpha   90.00
_cell.angle_beta   90.00
_cell.angle_gamma   90.00
#
_symmetry.space_group_name_H-M   'P 1'
#
loop_
_entity.id
_entity.type
_entity.pdbx_description
1 polymer ?
#
loop_
_entity_poly.entity_id
_entity_poly.type
_entity_poly.pdbx_seq_one_letter_code
_entity_poly.pdbx_strand_id
1 'polypeptide(L)'
;MENFPRETWSSTISAGYFVGYCFGDLVLGLIHYREYTDPVSGWIHHIVYACLVYRLAITKQLSFFLVCGAPLELSTVFLAGGHMFPHLRDDFWFPVSFFFSRIVFVTLMAHEMIFNVVTPPGGTTIYVLALFMHVYWLHLYLRGRKRRVQRRKKALEQEQQTQREAMLTNGHGQKVIISKTTTTTTIVSEGAVAAYSSSVARHSEGTFQLRIKNQQTQPTQ
;
A
#
# COMPACT_ATOMS: atom_id res chain seq x y z
N MET A 1 -16.65 -28.42 -25.42
CA MET A 1 -15.35 -27.76 -25.15
C MET A 1 -14.24 -28.47 -25.93
N GLU A 2 -14.36 -28.56 -27.26
CA GLU A 2 -13.41 -29.35 -28.09
C GLU A 2 -12.22 -28.52 -28.60
N ASN A 3 -12.29 -27.19 -28.48
CA ASN A 3 -11.29 -26.26 -29.00
C ASN A 3 -10.27 -25.77 -27.97
N PHE A 4 -10.30 -26.27 -26.72
CA PHE A 4 -9.29 -25.88 -25.73
C PHE A 4 -8.05 -26.78 -25.84
N PRO A 5 -6.84 -26.20 -25.76
CA PRO A 5 -5.60 -26.96 -25.88
C PRO A 5 -5.55 -28.03 -24.79
N ARG A 6 -5.26 -29.28 -25.20
CA ARG A 6 -5.02 -30.40 -24.30
C ARG A 6 -3.92 -30.03 -23.30
N GLU A 7 -3.94 -30.67 -22.14
CA GLU A 7 -2.90 -30.50 -21.13
C GLU A 7 -1.51 -30.67 -21.75
N THR A 8 -0.70 -29.62 -21.65
CA THR A 8 0.68 -29.65 -22.09
C THR A 8 1.57 -29.87 -20.88
N TRP A 9 2.79 -30.34 -21.10
CA TRP A 9 3.79 -30.34 -20.03
C TRP A 9 3.94 -28.92 -19.44
N SER A 10 4.00 -27.90 -20.31
CA SER A 10 4.17 -26.51 -19.89
C SER A 10 3.06 -26.00 -18.96
N SER A 11 1.78 -26.39 -19.16
CA SER A 11 0.69 -26.01 -18.25
C SER A 11 0.92 -26.59 -16.85
N THR A 12 1.36 -27.85 -16.79
CA THR A 12 1.62 -28.56 -15.53
C THR A 12 2.78 -27.95 -14.75
N ILE A 13 3.92 -27.67 -15.39
CA ILE A 13 5.05 -26.99 -14.73
C ILE A 13 4.62 -25.61 -14.22
N SER A 14 3.97 -24.83 -15.06
CA SER A 14 3.61 -23.44 -14.74
C SER A 14 2.64 -23.38 -13.56
N ALA A 15 1.65 -24.28 -13.54
CA ALA A 15 0.71 -24.39 -12.44
C ALA A 15 1.39 -24.87 -11.14
N GLY A 16 2.31 -25.84 -11.24
CA GLY A 16 3.10 -26.29 -10.09
C GLY A 16 3.96 -25.18 -9.50
N TYR A 17 4.64 -24.41 -10.36
CA TYR A 17 5.40 -23.23 -9.95
C TYR A 17 4.51 -22.19 -9.24
N PHE A 18 3.34 -21.89 -9.80
CA PHE A 18 2.41 -20.93 -9.22
C PHE A 18 1.86 -21.39 -7.85
N VAL A 19 1.54 -22.68 -7.69
CA VAL A 19 1.11 -23.23 -6.39
C VAL A 19 2.26 -23.17 -5.38
N GLY A 20 3.47 -23.53 -5.79
CA GLY A 20 4.68 -23.41 -4.97
C GLY A 20 4.93 -21.96 -4.52
N TYR A 21 4.75 -21.00 -5.43
CA TYR A 21 4.80 -19.57 -5.12
C TYR A 21 3.73 -19.17 -4.09
N CYS A 22 2.47 -19.55 -4.28
CA CYS A 22 1.39 -19.25 -3.31
C CYS A 22 1.69 -19.84 -1.93
N PHE A 23 2.22 -21.07 -1.88
CA PHE A 23 2.60 -21.70 -0.62
C PHE A 23 3.79 -21.01 0.04
N GLY A 24 4.82 -20.67 -0.75
CA GLY A 24 5.98 -19.91 -0.28
C GLY A 24 5.57 -18.56 0.29
N ASP A 25 4.67 -17.83 -0.37
CA ASP A 25 4.16 -16.54 0.09
C ASP A 25 3.35 -16.67 1.40
N LEU A 26 2.52 -17.72 1.53
CA LEU A 26 1.83 -18.03 2.78
C LEU A 26 2.82 -18.37 3.91
N VAL A 27 3.83 -19.19 3.67
CA VAL A 27 4.83 -19.55 4.69
C VAL A 27 5.67 -18.34 5.11
N LEU A 28 6.16 -17.56 4.15
CA LEU A 28 6.93 -16.35 4.43
C LEU A 28 6.07 -15.28 5.11
N GLY A 29 4.81 -15.15 4.71
CA GLY A 29 3.83 -14.29 5.34
C GLY A 29 3.55 -14.70 6.79
N LEU A 30 3.51 -16.00 7.11
CA LEU A 30 3.29 -16.51 8.47
C LEU A 30 4.47 -16.14 9.38
N ILE A 31 5.69 -16.25 8.86
CA ILE A 31 6.92 -16.10 9.66
C ILE A 31 7.31 -14.62 9.82
N HIS A 32 7.28 -13.83 8.75
CA HIS A 32 7.93 -12.51 8.72
C HIS A 32 6.96 -11.32 8.73
N TYR A 33 5.75 -11.46 8.19
CA TYR A 33 4.89 -10.30 7.89
C TYR A 33 3.45 -10.42 8.39
N ARG A 34 3.21 -11.27 9.39
CA ARG A 34 1.87 -11.54 9.93
C ARG A 34 1.07 -10.28 10.30
N GLU A 35 1.74 -9.19 10.72
CA GLU A 35 1.12 -7.92 11.07
C GLU A 35 0.86 -6.98 9.88
N TYR A 36 1.52 -7.19 8.74
CA TYR A 36 1.46 -6.30 7.57
C TYR A 36 0.67 -6.89 6.40
N THR A 37 0.37 -8.19 6.43
CA THR A 37 -0.41 -8.85 5.38
C THR A 37 -1.90 -8.69 5.64
N ASP A 38 -2.59 -7.93 4.78
CA ASP A 38 -4.06 -7.84 4.83
C ASP A 38 -4.67 -9.25 4.65
N PRO A 39 -5.52 -9.74 5.60
CA PRO A 39 -6.07 -11.10 5.58
C PRO A 39 -6.82 -11.44 4.30
N VAL A 40 -7.51 -10.44 3.73
CA VAL A 40 -8.35 -10.62 2.55
C VAL A 40 -7.52 -10.60 1.26
N SER A 41 -6.47 -9.78 1.17
CA SER A 41 -5.70 -9.65 -0.06
C SER A 41 -4.57 -10.65 -0.21
N GLY A 42 -3.95 -11.08 0.89
CA GLY A 42 -2.89 -12.09 0.87
C GLY A 42 -3.45 -13.49 1.08
N TRP A 43 -3.91 -13.77 2.31
CA TRP A 43 -4.19 -15.13 2.75
C TRP A 43 -5.34 -15.79 1.99
N ILE A 44 -6.52 -15.18 2.03
CA ILE A 44 -7.71 -15.75 1.41
C ILE A 44 -7.51 -15.91 -0.10
N HIS A 45 -6.88 -14.93 -0.74
CA HIS A 45 -6.62 -14.94 -2.16
C HIS A 45 -5.69 -16.09 -2.58
N HIS A 46 -4.54 -16.25 -1.92
CA HIS A 46 -3.59 -17.33 -2.22
C HIS A 46 -4.16 -18.71 -1.91
N ILE A 47 -4.94 -18.86 -0.83
CA ILE A 47 -5.63 -20.11 -0.51
C ILE A 47 -6.67 -20.45 -1.58
N VAL A 48 -7.51 -19.49 -1.98
CA VAL A 48 -8.53 -19.69 -3.02
C VAL A 48 -7.87 -20.08 -4.34
N TYR A 49 -6.77 -19.44 -4.72
CA TYR A 49 -6.04 -19.79 -5.93
C TYR A 49 -5.41 -21.18 -5.87
N ALA A 50 -4.77 -21.56 -4.76
CA ALA A 50 -4.22 -22.90 -4.60
C ALA A 50 -5.32 -23.97 -4.70
N CYS A 51 -6.47 -23.76 -4.05
CA CYS A 51 -7.64 -24.64 -4.14
C CYS A 51 -8.21 -24.72 -5.58
N LEU A 52 -8.25 -23.59 -6.29
CA LEU A 52 -8.72 -23.53 -7.67
C LEU A 52 -7.81 -24.34 -8.61
N VAL A 53 -6.49 -24.15 -8.50
CA VAL A 53 -5.51 -24.90 -9.31
C VAL A 53 -5.57 -26.39 -8.98
N TYR A 54 -5.69 -26.75 -7.70
CA TYR A 54 -5.86 -28.14 -7.29
C TYR A 54 -7.12 -28.78 -7.88
N ARG A 55 -8.26 -28.07 -7.85
CA ARG A 55 -9.51 -28.54 -8.48
C ARG A 55 -9.36 -28.72 -9.99
N LEU A 56 -8.72 -27.77 -10.67
CA LEU A 56 -8.46 -27.84 -12.11
C LEU A 56 -7.47 -28.95 -12.48
N ALA A 57 -6.53 -29.28 -11.59
CA ALA A 57 -5.64 -30.42 -11.78
C ALA A 57 -6.40 -31.75 -11.75
N ILE A 58 -7.33 -31.92 -10.80
CA ILE A 58 -8.17 -33.13 -10.71
C ILE A 58 -9.06 -33.27 -11.97
N THR A 59 -9.59 -32.16 -12.48
CA THR A 59 -10.45 -32.18 -13.69
C THR A 59 -9.67 -32.17 -15.00
N LYS A 60 -8.32 -32.16 -14.97
CA LYS A 60 -7.43 -32.07 -16.15
C LYS A 60 -7.74 -30.85 -17.03
N GLN A 61 -7.86 -29.69 -16.37
CA GLN A 61 -8.21 -28.39 -16.97
C GLN A 61 -7.22 -27.28 -16.54
N LEU A 62 -5.97 -27.61 -16.22
CA LEU A 62 -4.90 -26.67 -15.90
C LEU A 62 -4.59 -25.70 -17.05
N SER A 63 -4.78 -26.11 -18.31
CA SER A 63 -4.66 -25.19 -19.45
C SER A 63 -5.60 -23.98 -19.34
N PHE A 64 -6.80 -24.14 -18.76
CA PHE A 64 -7.72 -23.02 -18.51
C PHE A 64 -7.16 -22.04 -17.49
N PHE A 65 -6.54 -22.55 -16.43
CA PHE A 65 -5.90 -21.70 -15.44
C PHE A 65 -4.82 -20.83 -16.07
N LEU A 66 -4.00 -21.39 -16.96
CA LEU A 66 -2.93 -20.63 -17.60
C LEU A 66 -3.50 -19.55 -18.54
N VAL A 67 -4.43 -19.91 -19.42
CA VAL A 67 -5.01 -18.99 -20.41
C VAL A 67 -5.81 -17.87 -19.74
N CYS A 68 -6.62 -18.20 -18.74
CA CYS A 68 -7.48 -17.22 -18.06
C CYS A 68 -6.76 -16.50 -16.90
N GLY A 69 -5.76 -17.13 -16.29
CA GLY A 69 -5.04 -16.60 -15.12
C GLY A 69 -3.81 -15.77 -15.45
N ALA A 70 -3.04 -16.13 -16.48
CA ALA A 70 -1.80 -15.42 -16.80
C ALA A 70 -2.00 -13.91 -17.09
N PRO A 71 -3.06 -13.46 -17.79
CA PRO A 71 -3.30 -12.04 -17.99
C PRO A 71 -3.49 -11.28 -16.67
N LEU A 72 -4.06 -11.93 -15.66
CA LEU A 72 -4.32 -11.32 -14.35
C LEU A 72 -3.01 -10.99 -13.63
N GLU A 73 -2.00 -11.84 -13.77
CA GLU A 73 -0.67 -11.66 -13.18
C GLU A 73 0.14 -10.51 -13.80
N LEU A 74 -0.25 -10.00 -14.97
CA LEU A 74 0.43 -8.86 -15.57
C LEU A 74 0.42 -7.63 -14.65
N SER A 75 -0.70 -7.37 -13.99
CA SER A 75 -0.83 -6.25 -13.05
C SER A 75 0.03 -6.38 -11.80
N THR A 76 0.20 -7.61 -11.29
CA THR A 76 1.00 -7.89 -10.10
C THR A 76 2.49 -7.79 -10.40
N VAL A 77 2.93 -8.14 -11.62
CA VAL A 77 4.31 -7.91 -12.07
C VAL A 77 4.70 -6.42 -12.01
N PHE A 78 3.84 -5.53 -12.50
CA PHE A 78 4.10 -4.08 -12.41
C PHE A 78 4.08 -3.57 -10.96
N LEU A 79 3.19 -4.12 -10.12
CA LEU A 79 3.15 -3.77 -8.70
C LEU A 79 4.45 -4.17 -7.99
N ALA A 80 4.85 -5.44 -8.14
CA ALA A 80 6.04 -6.01 -7.52
C ALA A 80 7.30 -5.29 -8.01
N GLY A 81 7.40 -5.01 -9.32
CA GLY A 81 8.50 -4.23 -9.90
C GLY A 81 8.64 -2.85 -9.26
N GLY A 82 7.52 -2.16 -9.02
CA GLY A 82 7.52 -0.86 -8.35
C GLY A 82 7.93 -0.91 -6.87
N HIS A 83 7.79 -2.06 -6.21
CA HIS A 83 8.28 -2.29 -4.85
C HIS A 83 9.76 -2.66 -4.81
N MET A 84 10.22 -3.51 -5.73
CA MET A 84 11.63 -3.92 -5.81
C MET A 84 12.54 -2.78 -6.29
N PHE A 85 12.07 -1.97 -7.24
CA PHE A 85 12.84 -0.88 -7.81
C PHE A 85 12.06 0.43 -7.70
N PRO A 86 12.14 1.13 -6.55
CA PRO A 86 11.40 2.36 -6.31
C PRO A 86 11.65 3.46 -7.34
N HIS A 87 12.82 3.44 -8.00
CA HIS A 87 13.20 4.38 -9.06
C HIS A 87 12.51 4.12 -10.40
N LEU A 88 12.09 2.87 -10.68
CA LEU A 88 11.24 2.53 -11.83
C LEU A 88 9.74 2.62 -11.50
N ARG A 89 9.38 3.02 -10.26
CA ARG A 89 7.98 3.05 -9.84
C ARG A 89 7.25 4.21 -10.52
N ASP A 90 6.69 3.91 -11.68
CA ASP A 90 5.81 4.82 -12.40
C ASP A 90 4.35 4.62 -11.95
N ASP A 91 3.71 5.70 -11.54
CA ASP A 91 2.32 5.69 -11.02
C ASP A 91 1.27 5.43 -12.12
N PHE A 92 1.71 5.10 -13.34
CA PHE A 92 0.90 4.90 -14.54
C PHE A 92 0.73 3.42 -14.93
N TRP A 93 1.83 2.65 -15.01
CA TRP A 93 1.79 1.28 -15.55
C TRP A 93 0.97 0.31 -14.69
N PHE A 94 1.10 0.39 -13.37
CA PHE A 94 0.33 -0.45 -12.46
C PHE A 94 -1.19 -0.25 -12.59
N PRO A 95 -1.78 0.96 -12.44
CA PRO A 95 -3.22 1.11 -12.52
C PRO A 95 -3.79 0.83 -13.90
N VAL A 96 -3.05 1.12 -14.97
CA VAL A 96 -3.47 0.82 -16.35
C VAL A 96 -3.52 -0.69 -16.56
N SER A 97 -2.44 -1.41 -16.25
CA SER A 97 -2.40 -2.87 -16.37
C SER A 97 -3.45 -3.54 -15.47
N PHE A 98 -3.64 -3.05 -14.23
CA PHE A 98 -4.68 -3.53 -13.33
C PHE A 98 -6.08 -3.35 -13.92
N PHE A 99 -6.40 -2.17 -14.47
CA PHE A 99 -7.72 -1.93 -15.06
C PHE A 99 -8.01 -2.89 -16.23
N PHE A 100 -7.07 -3.04 -17.17
CA PHE A 100 -7.29 -3.91 -18.33
C PHE A 100 -7.35 -5.40 -17.95
N SER A 101 -6.39 -5.87 -17.14
CA SER A 101 -6.31 -7.30 -16.79
C SER A 101 -7.36 -7.72 -15.75
N ARG A 102 -7.61 -6.92 -14.72
CA ARG A 102 -8.45 -7.32 -13.58
C ARG A 102 -9.89 -6.83 -13.68
N ILE A 103 -10.17 -5.76 -14.45
CA ILE A 103 -11.53 -5.24 -14.62
C ILE A 103 -12.07 -5.61 -16.00
N VAL A 104 -11.46 -5.14 -17.08
CA VAL A 104 -11.97 -5.35 -18.44
C VAL A 104 -11.99 -6.84 -18.78
N PHE A 105 -10.85 -7.51 -18.68
CA PHE A 105 -10.75 -8.93 -19.04
C PHE A 105 -11.64 -9.83 -18.16
N VAL A 106 -11.65 -9.61 -16.84
CA VAL A 106 -12.53 -10.39 -15.92
C VAL A 106 -14.01 -10.14 -16.20
N THR A 107 -14.40 -8.91 -16.55
CA THR A 107 -15.79 -8.59 -16.92
C THR A 107 -16.20 -9.30 -18.20
N LEU A 108 -15.33 -9.31 -19.22
CA LEU A 108 -15.58 -10.04 -20.46
C LEU A 108 -15.70 -11.55 -20.21
N MET A 109 -14.82 -12.12 -19.38
CA MET A 109 -14.90 -13.52 -18.98
C MET A 109 -16.19 -13.82 -18.21
N ALA A 110 -16.57 -12.97 -17.26
CA ALA A 110 -17.82 -13.14 -16.51
C ALA A 110 -19.04 -13.08 -17.45
N HIS A 111 -19.08 -12.12 -18.38
CA HIS A 111 -20.14 -12.01 -19.38
C HIS A 111 -20.25 -13.29 -20.23
N GLU A 112 -19.12 -13.78 -20.75
CA GLU A 112 -19.09 -15.00 -21.56
C GLU A 112 -19.60 -16.22 -20.78
N MET A 113 -19.20 -16.34 -19.51
CA MET A 113 -19.63 -17.45 -18.64
C MET A 113 -21.10 -17.37 -18.21
N ILE A 114 -21.71 -16.18 -18.22
CA ILE A 114 -23.14 -15.98 -17.90
C ILE A 114 -24.02 -16.28 -19.11
N PHE A 115 -23.65 -15.77 -20.28
CA PHE A 115 -24.56 -15.73 -21.43
C PHE A 115 -24.27 -16.80 -22.49
N ASN A 116 -23.02 -17.21 -22.66
CA ASN A 116 -22.60 -17.99 -23.82
C ASN A 116 -22.12 -19.41 -23.48
N VAL A 117 -21.77 -19.68 -22.22
CA VAL A 117 -21.24 -20.98 -21.79
C VAL A 117 -22.14 -21.61 -20.73
N VAL A 118 -22.62 -22.83 -21.00
CA VAL A 118 -23.22 -23.69 -19.96
C VAL A 118 -22.11 -24.11 -19.01
N THR A 119 -21.93 -23.31 -17.96
CA THR A 119 -20.87 -23.48 -16.98
C THR A 119 -21.27 -24.53 -15.93
N PRO A 120 -20.32 -25.36 -15.46
CA PRO A 120 -20.53 -26.17 -14.27
C PRO A 120 -20.95 -25.28 -13.09
N PRO A 121 -21.78 -25.78 -12.15
CA PRO A 121 -22.21 -25.02 -10.99
C PRO A 121 -21.01 -24.39 -10.26
N GLY A 122 -20.99 -23.06 -10.16
CA GLY A 122 -19.98 -22.29 -9.42
C GLY A 122 -18.89 -21.62 -10.26
N GLY A 123 -18.71 -21.98 -11.54
CA GLY A 123 -17.70 -21.34 -12.41
C GLY A 123 -17.94 -19.83 -12.56
N THR A 124 -19.18 -19.45 -12.88
CA THR A 124 -19.61 -18.05 -13.01
C THR A 124 -19.51 -17.28 -11.70
N THR A 125 -19.83 -17.94 -10.58
CA THR A 125 -19.76 -17.33 -9.25
C THR A 125 -18.34 -16.88 -8.91
N ILE A 126 -17.33 -17.67 -9.27
CA ILE A 126 -15.92 -17.34 -9.02
C ILE A 126 -15.52 -16.05 -9.75
N TYR A 127 -15.87 -15.92 -11.04
CA TYR A 127 -15.52 -14.71 -11.81
C TYR A 127 -16.25 -13.46 -11.32
N VAL A 128 -17.51 -13.58 -10.92
CA VAL A 128 -18.28 -12.46 -10.34
C VAL A 128 -17.67 -12.03 -8.99
N LEU A 129 -17.35 -12.97 -8.11
CA LEU A 129 -16.71 -12.66 -6.83
C LEU A 129 -15.32 -12.04 -7.02
N ALA A 130 -14.53 -12.57 -7.97
CA ALA A 130 -13.25 -12.00 -8.34
C ALA A 130 -13.38 -10.56 -8.83
N LEU A 131 -14.39 -10.26 -9.66
CA LEU A 131 -14.66 -8.91 -10.14
C LEU A 131 -14.97 -7.94 -8.99
N PHE A 132 -15.85 -8.32 -8.07
CA PHE A 132 -16.17 -7.50 -6.88
C PHE A 132 -14.92 -7.19 -6.05
N MET A 133 -14.09 -8.21 -5.82
CA MET A 133 -12.83 -8.05 -5.09
C MET A 133 -11.87 -7.11 -5.82
N HIS A 134 -11.73 -7.23 -7.14
CA HIS A 134 -10.85 -6.36 -7.94
C HIS A 134 -11.34 -4.92 -7.99
N VAL A 135 -12.65 -4.69 -8.08
CA VAL A 135 -13.25 -3.34 -7.96
C VAL A 135 -12.96 -2.75 -6.58
N TYR A 136 -13.11 -3.55 -5.52
CA TYR A 136 -12.79 -3.12 -4.16
C TYR A 136 -11.31 -2.74 -4.02
N TRP A 137 -10.38 -3.54 -4.56
CA TRP A 137 -8.95 -3.22 -4.56
C TRP A 137 -8.62 -1.97 -5.36
N LEU A 138 -9.25 -1.77 -6.52
CA LEU A 138 -9.09 -0.54 -7.30
C LEU A 138 -9.54 0.69 -6.49
N HIS A 139 -10.68 0.57 -5.80
CA HIS A 139 -11.16 1.64 -4.92
C HIS A 139 -10.17 1.93 -3.77
N LEU A 140 -9.65 0.90 -3.11
CA LEU A 140 -8.65 1.06 -2.03
C LEU A 140 -7.36 1.71 -2.55
N TYR A 141 -6.90 1.30 -3.74
CA TYR A 141 -5.74 1.90 -4.40
C TYR A 141 -5.95 3.39 -4.70
N LEU A 142 -7.09 3.76 -5.30
CA LEU A 142 -7.41 5.15 -5.62
C LEU A 142 -7.51 6.01 -4.35
N ARG A 143 -8.13 5.48 -3.28
CA ARG A 143 -8.17 6.15 -1.97
C ARG A 143 -6.77 6.35 -1.39
N GLY A 144 -5.90 5.34 -1.49
CA GLY A 144 -4.51 5.41 -1.09
C GLY A 144 -3.72 6.46 -1.88
N ARG A 145 -3.92 6.52 -3.19
CA ARG A 145 -3.30 7.52 -4.08
C ARG A 145 -3.73 8.94 -3.71
N LYS A 146 -5.02 9.19 -3.54
CA LYS A 146 -5.55 10.50 -3.10
C LYS A 146 -4.91 10.96 -1.79
N ARG A 147 -4.78 10.06 -0.81
CA ARG A 147 -4.12 10.36 0.48
C ARG A 147 -2.64 10.73 0.31
N ARG A 148 -1.88 10.01 -0.53
CA ARG A 148 -0.46 10.30 -0.78
C ARG A 148 -0.27 11.66 -1.47
N VAL A 149 -1.10 11.99 -2.45
CA VAL A 149 -1.08 13.29 -3.12
C VAL A 149 -1.36 14.43 -2.14
N GLN A 150 -2.37 14.27 -1.27
CA GLN A 150 -2.68 15.27 -0.24
C GLN A 150 -1.52 15.46 0.76
N ARG A 151 -0.86 14.39 1.19
CA ARG A 151 0.32 14.47 2.08
C ARG A 151 1.49 15.21 1.43
N ARG A 152 1.77 14.93 0.15
CA ARG A 152 2.82 15.63 -0.61
C ARG A 152 2.51 17.13 -0.75
N LYS A 153 1.26 17.48 -1.04
CA LYS A 153 0.84 18.89 -1.14
C LYS A 153 1.05 19.64 0.18
N LYS A 154 0.62 19.05 1.31
CA LYS A 154 0.81 19.64 2.64
C LYS A 154 2.29 19.79 3.03
N ALA A 155 3.13 18.79 2.69
CA ALA A 155 4.57 18.86 2.95
C ALA A 155 5.24 19.99 2.15
N LEU A 156 4.85 20.17 0.88
CA LEU A 156 5.33 21.29 0.05
C LEU A 156 4.88 22.64 0.60
N GLU A 157 3.63 22.77 1.04
CA GLU A 157 3.11 24.00 1.67
C GLU A 157 3.87 24.34 2.96
N GLN A 158 4.19 23.33 3.79
CA GLN A 158 4.99 23.50 5.00
C GLN A 158 6.44 23.91 4.68
N GLU A 159 7.08 23.26 3.70
CA GLU A 159 8.43 23.59 3.27
C GLU A 159 8.51 25.04 2.76
N GLN A 160 7.53 25.47 1.96
CA GLN A 160 7.43 26.85 1.47
C GLN A 160 7.22 27.86 2.62
N GLN A 161 6.41 27.51 3.62
CA GLN A 161 6.21 28.36 4.81
C GLN A 161 7.50 28.49 5.61
N THR A 162 8.19 27.38 5.89
CA THR A 162 9.47 27.40 6.61
C THR A 162 10.55 28.18 5.86
N GLN A 163 10.64 28.03 4.52
CA GLN A 163 11.56 28.82 3.70
C GLN A 163 11.23 30.31 3.74
N ARG A 164 9.93 30.68 3.70
CA ARG A 164 9.49 32.07 3.80
C ARG A 164 9.81 32.69 5.15
N GLU A 165 9.58 31.95 6.25
CA GLU A 165 9.93 32.38 7.60
C GLU A 165 11.45 32.57 7.76
N ALA A 166 12.26 31.63 7.24
CA ALA A 166 13.72 31.72 7.27
C ALA A 166 14.25 32.95 6.50
N MET A 167 13.66 33.28 5.34
CA MET A 167 14.01 34.49 4.58
C MET A 167 13.68 35.77 5.36
N LEU A 168 12.52 35.82 6.02
CA LEU A 168 12.15 36.98 6.85
C LEU A 168 13.11 37.17 8.04
N THR A 169 13.60 36.09 8.64
CA THR A 169 14.57 36.17 9.76
C THR A 169 16.00 36.51 9.34
N ASN A 170 16.43 36.17 8.11
CA ASN A 170 17.78 36.48 7.63
C ASN A 170 17.88 37.88 6.98
N GLY A 171 16.78 38.45 6.47
CA GLY A 171 16.75 39.78 5.86
C GLY A 171 16.62 40.95 6.83
N HIS A 172 16.30 40.69 8.10
CA HIS A 172 16.27 41.69 9.16
C HIS A 172 16.91 41.07 10.40
N GLY A 173 18.01 41.63 10.89
CA GLY A 173 18.56 41.36 12.23
C GLY A 173 17.63 41.79 13.37
N GLN A 174 16.31 41.78 13.16
CA GLN A 174 15.30 42.19 14.11
C GLN A 174 14.13 41.22 14.07
N LYS A 175 14.06 40.42 15.13
CA LYS A 175 13.07 39.39 15.41
C LYS A 175 11.68 40.05 15.53
N VAL A 176 10.90 40.08 14.45
CA VAL A 176 9.51 40.54 14.50
C VAL A 176 8.66 39.42 15.11
N ILE A 177 8.36 39.56 16.40
CA ILE A 177 7.43 38.69 17.12
C ILE A 177 6.01 39.08 16.68
N ILE A 178 5.45 38.38 15.69
CA ILE A 178 4.01 38.47 15.40
C ILE A 178 3.29 37.45 16.29
N SER A 179 2.94 37.89 17.50
CA SER A 179 1.96 37.19 18.34
C SER A 179 0.59 37.28 17.67
N LYS A 180 0.05 36.13 17.28
CA LYS A 180 -1.38 36.01 16.95
C LYS A 180 -2.18 36.07 18.26
N THR A 181 -2.53 37.27 18.69
CA THR A 181 -3.46 37.47 19.81
C THR A 181 -4.89 37.36 19.28
N THR A 182 -5.50 36.20 19.53
CA THR A 182 -6.95 36.02 19.40
C THR A 182 -7.66 36.93 20.41
N THR A 183 -8.57 37.73 19.88
CA THR A 183 -9.51 38.64 20.52
C THR A 183 -10.07 38.14 21.85
N THR A 184 -9.85 38.87 22.94
CA THR A 184 -10.86 39.11 23.99
C THR A 184 -10.55 40.44 24.68
N THR A 185 -11.43 41.40 24.42
CA THR A 185 -11.50 42.72 25.05
C THR A 185 -11.95 42.58 26.50
N THR A 186 -11.12 43.02 27.45
CA THR A 186 -11.60 43.55 28.73
C THR A 186 -10.62 44.61 29.20
N ILE A 187 -11.08 45.87 29.15
CA ILE A 187 -10.40 47.03 29.72
C ILE A 187 -10.81 47.07 31.19
N VAL A 188 -9.85 46.90 32.12
CA VAL A 188 -9.98 47.37 33.50
C VAL A 188 -8.66 48.03 33.91
N SER A 189 -8.81 49.27 34.37
CA SER A 189 -7.80 50.25 34.79
C SER A 189 -7.00 49.83 36.02
N GLU A 190 -5.78 50.38 36.11
CA GLU A 190 -4.75 50.19 37.14
C GLU A 190 -5.17 50.47 38.59
N GLY A 191 -4.48 49.78 39.51
CA GLY A 191 -4.48 50.03 40.95
C GLY A 191 -3.35 49.28 41.68
N ALA A 192 -2.13 49.79 41.53
CA ALA A 192 -0.96 49.81 42.42
C ALA A 192 -0.68 48.76 43.54
N VAL A 193 0.63 48.56 43.76
CA VAL A 193 1.36 48.30 45.03
C VAL A 193 1.93 46.88 45.31
N ALA A 194 3.26 46.80 45.09
CA ALA A 194 4.33 46.23 45.93
C ALA A 194 4.63 44.71 46.06
N ALA A 195 5.93 44.50 46.36
CA ALA A 195 6.67 43.32 46.86
C ALA A 195 6.99 42.24 45.81
N TYR A 196 8.23 42.10 45.32
CA TYR A 196 9.44 41.60 46.01
C TYR A 196 9.20 40.26 46.74
N SER A 197 9.63 39.15 46.13
CA SER A 197 10.58 38.18 46.70
C SER A 197 10.48 36.79 46.04
N SER A 198 11.60 36.37 45.44
CA SER A 198 12.22 35.02 45.46
C SER A 198 11.38 33.72 45.40
N SER A 199 11.77 32.86 44.46
CA SER A 199 12.17 31.43 44.62
C SER A 199 11.65 30.63 43.41
N VAL A 200 12.50 30.22 42.47
CA VAL A 200 13.44 29.09 42.50
C VAL A 200 12.75 27.72 42.58
N ALA A 201 12.81 27.04 41.42
CA ALA A 201 13.00 25.60 41.18
C ALA A 201 11.88 24.59 41.48
N ARG A 202 11.39 23.96 40.39
CA ARG A 202 11.51 22.51 40.05
C ARG A 202 10.60 22.21 38.84
N HIS A 203 11.10 22.02 37.62
CA HIS A 203 11.79 20.86 37.02
C HIS A 203 11.06 19.52 37.18
N SER A 204 10.51 19.02 36.07
CA SER A 204 10.20 17.61 35.79
C SER A 204 9.90 17.44 34.29
N GLU A 205 10.95 17.48 33.47
CA GLU A 205 10.92 17.01 32.08
C GLU A 205 11.46 15.57 32.04
N GLY A 206 10.65 14.65 31.50
CA GLY A 206 11.07 13.29 31.17
C GLY A 206 11.53 13.24 29.71
N THR A 207 12.85 13.32 29.50
CA THR A 207 13.48 13.33 28.18
C THR A 207 13.90 11.92 27.76
N PHE A 208 13.36 11.51 26.63
CA PHE A 208 13.64 10.30 25.85
C PHE A 208 15.10 10.29 25.35
N GLN A 209 15.92 9.36 25.83
CA GLN A 209 17.33 9.20 25.46
C GLN A 209 17.48 8.31 24.21
N LEU A 210 17.90 8.90 23.10
CA LEU A 210 18.36 8.19 21.90
C LEU A 210 19.82 7.74 22.10
N ARG A 211 20.01 6.42 22.16
CA ARG A 211 21.32 5.77 22.29
C ARG A 211 22.00 5.66 20.92
N ILE A 212 22.93 6.55 20.62
CA ILE A 212 23.87 6.41 19.50
C ILE A 212 25.10 5.65 20.00
N LYS A 213 25.30 4.42 19.53
CA LYS A 213 26.56 3.67 19.69
C LYS A 213 27.54 4.18 18.64
N ASN A 214 28.57 4.89 19.08
CA ASN A 214 29.76 5.19 18.28
C ASN A 214 30.82 4.12 18.56
N GLN A 215 31.17 3.33 17.54
CA GLN A 215 32.31 2.42 17.56
C GLN A 215 33.56 3.25 17.31
N GLN A 216 34.47 3.28 18.28
CA GLN A 216 35.78 3.90 18.12
C GLN A 216 36.87 2.82 18.24
N THR A 217 37.71 2.82 17.22
CA THR A 217 38.93 2.09 16.95
C THR A 217 39.95 2.13 18.09
N GLN A 218 40.57 0.98 18.41
CA GLN A 218 41.81 0.92 19.20
C GLN A 218 43.04 0.90 18.27
N PRO A 219 44.10 1.68 18.58
CA PRO A 219 45.44 1.43 18.07
C PRO A 219 46.33 0.69 19.10
N THR A 220 47.06 -0.30 18.59
CA THR A 220 48.44 -0.75 18.94
C THR A 220 48.94 -0.72 20.39
N GLN A 221 49.38 -1.89 20.85
CA GLN A 221 50.69 -2.03 21.51
C GLN A 221 51.55 -3.00 20.70
#